data_AF-A0AA48HN43-F1
#
_entry.id   AF-A0AA48HN43-F1
#
_cell.length_a   1.000
_cell.length_b   1.000
_cell.length_c   1.000
_cell.angle_alpha   90.00
_cell.angle_beta   90.00
_cell.angle_gamma   90.00
#
_symmetry.space_group_name_H-M   'P 1'
#
loop_
_entity.id
_entity.type
_entity.pdbx_description
1 polymer ?
#
loop_
_entity_poly.entity_id
_entity_poly.type
_entity_poly.pdbx_seq_one_letter_code
_entity_poly.pdbx_strand_id
1 'polypeptide(L)'
;MVAFLSFPFLIIILGLLTMGAVLFVKLVMPGVSQSRRIFAASLLGPGGLVIPGLLISLVEAGGGEIIPLVAAMLGGLLFMGALCWPAALFATRRLDKLTQFDLETFE
;
A
#
# COMPACT_ATOMS: atom_id res chain seq x y z
N MET A 1 12.87 -17.80 18.17
CA MET A 1 13.82 -16.75 17.71
C MET A 1 13.51 -16.24 16.31
N VAL A 2 13.22 -17.10 15.31
CA VAL A 2 12.91 -16.67 13.93
C VAL A 2 11.72 -15.69 13.84
N ALA A 3 10.64 -15.94 14.60
CA ALA A 3 9.45 -15.08 14.61
C ALA A 3 9.67 -13.65 15.16
N PHE A 4 10.67 -13.46 16.04
CA PHE A 4 10.93 -12.18 16.71
C PHE A 4 11.71 -11.21 15.81
N LEU A 5 12.50 -11.74 14.87
CA LEU A 5 13.22 -10.97 13.84
C LEU A 5 12.32 -10.64 12.64
N SER A 6 11.36 -11.52 12.31
CA SER A 6 10.48 -11.34 11.16
C SER A 6 9.44 -10.23 11.35
N PHE A 7 8.98 -9.98 12.58
CA PHE A 7 8.00 -8.92 12.85
C PHE A 7 8.52 -7.50 12.60
N PRO A 8 9.68 -7.07 13.17
CA PRO A 8 10.23 -5.74 12.86
C PRO A 8 10.61 -5.60 11.39
N PHE A 9 11.10 -6.67 10.75
CA PHE A 9 11.41 -6.68 9.33
C PHE A 9 10.15 -6.46 8.46
N LEU A 10 9.03 -7.10 8.82
CA LEU A 10 7.74 -6.91 8.16
C LEU A 10 7.23 -5.47 8.29
N ILE A 11 7.38 -4.84 9.47
CA ILE A 11 7.03 -3.42 9.66
C ILE A 11 7.88 -2.51 8.76
N ILE A 12 9.18 -2.77 8.67
CA ILE A 12 10.09 -1.98 7.82
C ILE A 12 9.68 -2.11 6.35
N ILE A 13 9.43 -3.33 5.87
CA ILE A 13 9.00 -3.57 4.49
C ILE A 13 7.66 -2.89 4.20
N LEU A 14 6.67 -3.02 5.09
CA LEU A 14 5.38 -2.34 4.95
C LEU A 14 5.55 -0.83 4.91
N GLY A 15 6.43 -0.27 5.73
CA GLY A 15 6.78 1.14 5.71
C GLY A 15 7.36 1.55 4.35
N LEU A 16 8.36 0.83 3.85
CA LEU A 16 9.00 1.10 2.56
C LEU A 16 8.01 1.00 1.39
N LEU A 17 7.18 -0.05 1.37
CA LEU A 17 6.16 -0.24 0.33
C LEU A 17 5.10 0.86 0.38
N THR A 18 4.66 1.26 1.58
CA THR A 18 3.69 2.35 1.72
C THR A 18 4.28 3.68 1.24
N MET A 19 5.54 3.97 1.54
CA MET A 19 6.23 5.16 1.05
C MET A 19 6.39 5.14 -0.48
N GLY A 20 6.77 3.99 -1.04
CA GLY A 20 6.81 3.78 -2.49
C GLY A 20 5.44 3.97 -3.15
N ALA A 21 4.38 3.45 -2.53
CA ALA A 21 3.01 3.63 -3.00
C ALA A 21 2.56 5.11 -2.96
N VAL A 22 2.93 5.86 -1.92
CA VAL A 22 2.64 7.30 -1.84
C VAL A 22 3.29 8.07 -3.00
N LEU A 23 4.57 7.77 -3.30
CA LEU A 23 5.28 8.37 -4.42
C LEU A 23 4.63 7.98 -5.76
N PHE A 24 4.32 6.70 -5.94
CA PHE A 24 3.68 6.20 -7.15
C PHE A 24 2.32 6.85 -7.40
N VAL A 25 1.46 6.94 -6.37
CA VAL A 25 0.14 7.56 -6.48
C VAL A 25 0.26 9.06 -6.79
N LYS A 26 1.24 9.76 -6.22
CA LYS A 26 1.52 11.17 -6.55
C LYS A 26 1.86 11.34 -8.04
N LEU A 27 2.71 10.46 -8.59
CA LEU A 27 3.17 10.53 -9.98
C LEU A 27 2.07 10.15 -10.98
N VAL A 28 1.32 9.10 -10.69
CA VAL A 28 0.27 8.57 -11.60
C VAL A 28 -1.02 9.38 -11.49
N MET A 29 -1.31 9.96 -10.33
CA MET A 29 -2.56 10.68 -10.06
C MET A 29 -2.32 12.08 -9.47
N PRO A 30 -1.58 12.98 -10.16
CA PRO A 30 -1.20 14.27 -9.61
C PRO A 30 -2.41 15.18 -9.31
N GLY A 31 -3.44 15.16 -10.16
CA GLY A 31 -4.66 15.97 -10.02
C GLY A 31 -5.73 15.40 -9.08
N VAL A 32 -5.49 14.23 -8.46
CA VAL A 32 -6.46 13.61 -7.56
C VAL A 32 -6.37 14.22 -6.16
N SER A 33 -7.52 14.36 -5.50
CA SER A 33 -7.60 14.91 -4.15
C SER A 33 -6.72 14.14 -3.16
N GLN A 34 -6.14 14.88 -2.21
CA GLN A 34 -5.20 14.32 -1.23
C GLN A 34 -5.78 13.10 -0.51
N SER A 35 -7.05 13.16 -0.07
CA SER A 35 -7.72 12.05 0.63
C SER A 35 -7.80 10.77 -0.21
N ARG A 36 -8.08 10.88 -1.51
CA ARG A 36 -8.11 9.72 -2.41
C ARG A 36 -6.71 9.14 -2.64
N ARG A 37 -5.69 9.99 -2.71
CA ARG A 37 -4.29 9.54 -2.81
C ARG A 37 -3.84 8.78 -1.57
N ILE A 38 -4.20 9.28 -0.38
CA ILE A 38 -3.92 8.60 0.89
C ILE A 38 -4.61 7.24 0.94
N PHE A 39 -5.88 7.17 0.57
CA PHE A 39 -6.62 5.91 0.51
C PHE A 39 -5.99 4.91 -0.47
N ALA A 40 -5.68 5.35 -1.69
CA ALA A 40 -5.03 4.49 -2.67
C ALA A 40 -3.66 3.99 -2.18
N ALA A 41 -2.82 4.87 -1.61
CA ALA A 41 -1.51 4.51 -1.11
C ALA A 41 -1.58 3.57 0.11
N SER A 42 -2.57 3.77 1.00
CA SER A 42 -2.79 2.91 2.16
C SER A 42 -3.16 1.48 1.79
N LEU A 43 -3.81 1.28 0.65
CA LEU A 43 -4.14 -0.05 0.12
C LEU A 43 -3.03 -0.62 -0.75
N LEU A 44 -2.38 0.21 -1.58
CA LEU A 44 -1.31 -0.21 -2.48
C LEU A 44 -0.06 -0.72 -1.74
N GLY A 45 0.31 -0.08 -0.62
CA GLY A 45 1.48 -0.50 0.18
C GLY A 45 1.38 -1.96 0.62
N PRO A 46 0.36 -2.33 1.44
CA PRO A 46 0.11 -3.72 1.81
C PRO A 46 -0.29 -4.60 0.62
N GLY A 47 -0.98 -4.02 -0.38
CA GLY A 47 -1.37 -4.71 -1.60
C GLY A 47 -0.18 -5.27 -2.37
N GLY A 48 0.97 -4.59 -2.34
CA GLY A 48 2.22 -5.10 -2.92
C GLY A 48 2.70 -6.43 -2.32
N LEU A 49 2.31 -6.77 -1.09
CA LEU A 49 2.60 -8.06 -0.46
C LEU A 49 1.47 -9.07 -0.65
N VAL A 50 0.23 -8.62 -0.49
CA VAL A 50 -0.94 -9.50 -0.49
C VAL A 50 -1.31 -9.97 -1.90
N ILE A 51 -1.22 -9.09 -2.92
CA ILE A 51 -1.67 -9.40 -4.28
C ILE A 51 -0.80 -10.48 -4.94
N PRO A 52 0.55 -10.45 -4.89
CA PRO A 52 1.36 -11.53 -5.46
C PRO A 52 1.07 -12.88 -4.82
N GLY A 53 0.92 -12.92 -3.49
CA GLY A 53 0.54 -14.14 -2.77
C GLY A 53 -0.82 -14.67 -3.21
N LEU A 54 -1.81 -13.78 -3.36
CA LEU A 54 -3.13 -14.15 -3.88
C LEU A 54 -3.04 -14.73 -5.30
N LEU A 55 -2.27 -14.12 -6.20
CA LEU A 55 -2.13 -14.60 -7.57
C LEU A 55 -1.50 -15.99 -7.64
N ILE A 56 -0.46 -16.24 -6.83
CA ILE A 56 0.18 -17.57 -6.74
C ILE A 56 -0.84 -18.59 -6.22
N SER A 57 -1.52 -18.29 -5.11
CA SER A 57 -2.49 -19.20 -4.52
C SER A 57 -3.70 -19.46 -5.43
N LEU A 58 -4.14 -18.48 -6.23
CA LEU A 58 -5.20 -18.67 -7.23
C LEU A 58 -4.79 -19.62 -8.36
N VAL A 59 -3.53 -19.55 -8.79
CA VAL A 59 -2.97 -20.47 -9.80
C VAL A 59 -2.89 -21.90 -9.25
N GLU A 60 -2.56 -22.06 -7.97
CA GLU A 60 -2.40 -23.37 -7.32
C GLU A 60 -3.73 -23.99 -6.85
N ALA A 61 -4.74 -23.20 -6.48
CA ALA A 61 -5.93 -23.68 -5.77
C ALA A 61 -6.95 -24.49 -6.60
N GLY A 62 -6.74 -24.69 -7.91
CA GLY A 62 -7.50 -25.66 -8.72
C GLY A 62 -9.04 -25.50 -8.76
N GLY A 63 -9.61 -24.41 -8.22
CA GLY A 63 -11.04 -24.08 -8.27
C GLY A 63 -11.86 -24.25 -6.99
N GLY A 64 -11.42 -25.10 -6.04
CA GLY A 64 -12.29 -25.52 -4.91
C GLY A 64 -12.42 -24.51 -3.76
N GLU A 65 -11.37 -23.75 -3.46
CA GLU A 65 -11.29 -22.92 -2.24
C GLU A 65 -11.05 -21.42 -2.52
N ILE A 66 -11.34 -20.98 -3.74
CA ILE A 66 -11.03 -19.61 -4.20
C ILE A 66 -11.78 -18.54 -3.38
N ILE A 67 -13.07 -18.76 -3.09
CA ILE A 67 -13.92 -17.78 -2.42
C ILE A 67 -13.45 -17.46 -0.98
N PRO A 68 -13.26 -18.44 -0.07
CA PRO A 68 -12.78 -18.16 1.27
C PRO A 68 -11.36 -17.59 1.29
N LEU A 69 -10.49 -18.02 0.38
CA LEU A 69 -9.13 -17.49 0.23
C LEU A 69 -9.16 -15.99 -0.15
N VAL A 70 -9.94 -15.62 -1.16
CA VAL A 70 -10.08 -14.22 -1.59
C VAL A 70 -10.67 -13.38 -0.46
N ALA A 71 -11.68 -13.87 0.26
CA ALA A 71 -12.28 -13.16 1.38
C ALA A 71 -11.28 -12.90 2.52
N ALA A 72 -10.48 -13.91 2.89
CA ALA A 72 -9.44 -13.77 3.90
C ALA A 72 -8.36 -12.76 3.48
N MET A 73 -7.94 -12.79 2.21
CA MET A 73 -6.93 -11.88 1.67
C MET A 73 -7.44 -10.44 1.58
N LEU A 74 -8.69 -10.22 1.15
CA LEU A 74 -9.31 -8.90 1.14
C LEU A 74 -9.51 -8.35 2.56
N GLY A 75 -9.94 -9.19 3.50
CA GLY A 75 -10.04 -8.82 4.91
C GLY A 75 -8.68 -8.43 5.50
N GLY A 76 -7.65 -9.22 5.23
CA GLY A 76 -6.27 -8.92 5.61
C GLY A 76 -5.74 -7.63 4.99
N LEU A 77 -6.04 -7.39 3.71
CA LEU A 77 -5.66 -6.16 3.00
C LEU A 77 -6.31 -4.93 3.62
N LEU A 78 -7.60 -4.97 3.92
CA LEU A 78 -8.31 -3.87 4.58
C LEU A 78 -7.75 -3.58 5.97
N PHE A 79 -7.48 -4.64 6.75
CA PHE A 79 -6.88 -4.51 8.07
C PHE A 79 -5.48 -3.89 8.01
N MET A 80 -4.62 -4.39 7.12
CA MET A 80 -3.27 -3.84 6.94
C MET A 80 -3.30 -2.42 6.36
N GLY A 81 -4.27 -2.13 5.48
CA GLY A 81 -4.50 -0.79 4.95
C GLY A 81 -4.87 0.21 6.05
N ALA A 82 -5.75 -0.20 6.98
CA ALA A 82 -6.07 0.61 8.16
C ALA A 82 -4.84 0.84 9.05
N LEU A 83 -3.97 -0.17 9.23
CA LEU A 83 -2.73 -0.02 9.99
C LEU A 83 -1.71 0.90 9.30
N CYS A 84 -1.65 0.87 7.97
CA CYS A 84 -0.73 1.69 7.18
C CYS A 84 -1.27 3.10 6.88
N TRP A 85 -2.55 3.35 7.13
CA TRP A 85 -3.20 4.64 6.91
C TRP A 85 -2.47 5.83 7.56
N PRO A 86 -2.05 5.78 8.85
CA PRO A 86 -1.36 6.91 9.46
C PRO A 86 -0.02 7.24 8.78
N ALA A 87 0.72 6.21 8.37
CA ALA A 87 1.97 6.36 7.64
C ALA A 87 1.73 6.98 6.26
N ALA A 88 0.74 6.47 5.52
CA ALA A 88 0.34 7.04 4.22
C ALA A 88 -0.10 8.50 4.37
N LEU A 89 -0.94 8.81 5.36
CA LEU A 89 -1.42 10.16 5.65
C LEU A 89 -0.26 11.13 5.90
N PHE A 90 0.66 10.76 6.78
CA PHE A 90 1.81 11.61 7.13
C PHE A 90 2.73 11.79 5.92
N ALA A 91 3.06 10.71 5.23
CA ALA A 91 3.94 10.72 4.07
C ALA A 91 3.35 11.54 2.91
N THR A 92 2.08 11.33 2.56
CA THR A 92 1.42 12.09 1.49
C THR A 92 1.36 13.59 1.83
N ARG A 93 0.99 13.95 3.07
CA ARG A 93 0.97 15.36 3.49
C ARG A 93 2.35 16.00 3.45
N ARG A 94 3.38 15.30 3.90
CA ARG A 94 4.76 15.80 3.90
C ARG A 94 5.29 15.93 2.47
N LEU A 95 5.05 14.93 1.63
CA LEU A 95 5.43 14.95 0.22
C LEU A 95 4.73 16.09 -0.51
N ASP A 96 3.43 16.28 -0.31
CA ASP A 96 2.67 17.37 -0.91
C ASP A 96 3.26 18.74 -0.54
N LYS A 97 3.61 18.97 0.72
CA LYS A 97 4.28 20.22 1.15
C LYS A 97 5.65 20.42 0.50
N LEU A 98 6.41 19.35 0.30
CA LEU A 98 7.75 19.42 -0.31
C LEU A 98 7.70 19.60 -1.83
N THR A 99 6.65 19.10 -2.47
CA THR A 99 6.45 19.14 -3.92
C THR A 99 5.50 20.23 -4.37
N GLN A 100 5.02 21.07 -3.45
CA GLN A 100 4.39 22.36 -3.71
C GLN A 100 5.38 23.40 -4.26
N PHE A 101 6.65 23.04 -4.47
CA PHE A 101 7.55 23.72 -5.42
C PHE A 101 7.01 23.51 -6.84
N ASP A 102 5.97 24.29 -7.13
CA ASP A 102 5.72 25.04 -8.33
C ASP A 102 6.14 24.38 -9.65
N LEU A 103 5.29 23.48 -10.13
CA LEU A 103 5.35 22.96 -11.50
C LEU A 103 5.05 24.06 -12.54
N GLU A 104 4.46 25.19 -12.15
CA GLU A 104 4.27 26.34 -13.04
C GLU A 104 5.57 27.14 -13.25
N THR A 105 6.62 26.92 -12.44
CA THR A 105 7.93 27.57 -12.67
C THR A 105 8.72 26.94 -13.83
N PHE A 106 8.30 25.76 -14.31
CA PHE A 106 8.98 25.04 -15.39
C PHE A 106 8.17 24.97 -16.70
N GLU A 107 7.02 25.67 -16.78
CA GLU A 107 6.31 25.95 -18.03
C GLU A 107 6.80 27.25 -18.70
#